data_AF-A0A8C5QCI2-F1
#
_entry.id   AF-A0A8C5QCI2-F1
#
_cell.length_a   1.000
_cell.length_b   1.000
_cell.length_c   1.000
_cell.angle_alpha   90.00
_cell.angle_beta   90.00
_cell.angle_gamma   90.00
#
_symmetry.space_group_name_H-M   'P 1'
#
loop_
_entity.id
_entity.type
_entity.pdbx_description
1 polymer ?
#
loop_
_entity_poly.entity_id
_entity_poly.type
_entity_poly.pdbx_seq_one_letter_code
_entity_poly.pdbx_strand_id
1 'polypeptide(L)'
;MKQRSECEVLLVDGVTVLCQRLSDITCYIVGGAQENELLLLSALTCICESLCHMLRQNVDRSSLLENMDLAWLILDEIIDHGVILESESEKVVQRLSFKTISEPAFGFVLFDYLTGSGDPSDTRKRTELE
;
A
#
# COMPACT_ATOMS: atom_id res chain seq x y z
N MET A 1 20.36 0.52 17.31
CA MET A 1 20.01 -0.92 17.29
C MET A 1 18.65 -1.04 16.62
N LYS A 2 18.60 -1.61 15.42
CA LYS A 2 17.36 -1.80 14.66
C LYS A 2 16.61 -2.95 15.35
N GLN A 3 15.53 -2.64 16.06
CA GLN A 3 14.70 -3.66 16.69
C GLN A 3 13.99 -4.39 15.56
N ARG A 4 14.45 -5.62 15.27
CA ARG A 4 13.80 -6.48 14.27
C ARG A 4 12.47 -6.89 14.90
N SER A 5 11.37 -6.35 14.39
CA SER A 5 10.03 -6.69 14.88
C SER A 5 9.85 -8.21 14.78
N GLU A 6 9.69 -8.88 15.92
CA GLU A 6 9.34 -10.29 15.94
C GLU A 6 7.90 -10.41 15.42
N CYS A 7 7.72 -11.26 14.40
CA CYS A 7 6.40 -11.59 13.90
C CYS A 7 5.82 -12.70 14.77
N GLU A 8 4.62 -12.50 15.32
CA GLU A 8 3.96 -13.47 16.20
C GLU A 8 2.92 -14.25 15.41
N VAL A 9 2.94 -15.59 15.56
CA VAL A 9 2.00 -16.52 14.93
C VAL A 9 0.99 -16.97 15.99
N LEU A 10 -0.29 -16.73 15.73
CA LEU A 10 -1.39 -17.05 16.62
C LEU A 10 -2.42 -17.90 15.86
N LEU A 11 -2.75 -19.08 16.39
CA LEU A 11 -3.88 -19.87 15.90
C LEU A 11 -5.09 -19.58 16.81
N VAL A 12 -6.13 -18.97 16.25
CA VAL A 12 -7.34 -18.57 17.00
C VAL A 12 -8.56 -19.07 16.25
N ASP A 13 -9.46 -19.81 16.91
CA ASP A 13 -10.75 -20.25 16.36
C ASP A 13 -10.72 -20.93 14.96
N GLY A 14 -9.63 -21.63 14.64
CA GLY A 14 -9.47 -22.29 13.34
C GLY A 14 -9.07 -21.35 12.19
N VAL A 15 -8.54 -20.17 12.51
CA VAL A 15 -7.84 -19.29 11.57
C VAL A 15 -6.40 -19.04 12.04
N THR A 16 -5.50 -18.88 11.08
CA THR A 16 -4.10 -18.54 11.34
C THR A 16 -3.96 -17.02 11.25
N VAL A 17 -3.53 -16.40 12.33
CA VAL A 17 -3.30 -14.96 12.43
C VAL A 17 -1.81 -14.73 12.59
N LEU A 18 -1.22 -13.92 11.71
CA LEU A 18 0.15 -13.44 11.87
C LEU A 18 0.12 -11.95 12.11
N CYS A 19 1.01 -11.47 12.97
CA CYS A 19 1.10 -10.04 13.25
C CYS A 19 2.53 -9.53 13.28
N GLN A 20 2.71 -8.34 12.74
CA GLN A 20 3.99 -7.65 12.71
C GLN A 20 3.80 -6.21 13.15
N ARG A 21 4.60 -5.78 14.11
CA ARG A 21 4.54 -4.43 14.68
C ARG A 21 5.46 -3.47 13.92
N LEU A 22 4.92 -2.30 13.57
CA LEU A 22 5.61 -1.16 12.96
C LEU A 22 5.44 0.06 13.87
N SER A 23 6.48 0.43 14.62
CA SER A 23 6.43 1.55 15.59
C SER A 23 5.20 1.47 16.51
N ASP A 24 4.16 2.29 16.28
CA ASP A 24 2.91 2.34 17.03
C ASP A 24 1.74 1.57 16.37
N ILE A 25 1.91 1.08 15.14
CA ILE A 25 0.94 0.31 14.35
C ILE A 25 1.23 -1.20 14.46
N THR A 26 0.19 -2.03 14.42
CA THR A 26 0.36 -3.48 14.21
C THR A 26 -0.40 -3.90 12.97
N CYS A 27 0.30 -4.55 12.04
CA CYS A 27 -0.28 -5.17 10.87
C CYS A 27 -0.66 -6.61 11.19
N TYR A 28 -1.83 -7.04 10.73
CA TYR A 28 -2.32 -8.41 10.89
C TYR A 28 -2.68 -8.97 9.53
N ILE A 29 -2.36 -10.25 9.30
CA ILE A 29 -2.93 -11.04 8.21
C ILE A 29 -3.63 -12.25 8.81
N VAL A 30 -4.81 -12.56 8.29
CA VAL A 30 -5.64 -13.67 8.75
C VAL A 30 -5.87 -14.61 7.57
N GLY A 31 -5.44 -15.86 7.71
CA GLY A 31 -5.70 -16.93 6.75
C GLY A 31 -6.52 -18.05 7.36
N GLY A 32 -7.08 -18.93 6.53
CA GLY A 32 -7.73 -20.14 7.01
C GLY A 32 -6.74 -21.09 7.69
N ALA A 33 -7.22 -22.01 8.55
CA ALA A 33 -6.36 -22.99 9.24
C ALA A 33 -5.53 -23.92 8.33
N GLN A 34 -5.84 -23.99 7.04
CA GLN A 34 -5.10 -24.83 6.07
C GLN A 34 -4.16 -24.01 5.18
N GLU A 35 -4.14 -22.69 5.33
CA GLU A 35 -3.26 -21.82 4.56
C GLU A 35 -1.80 -21.96 5.01
N ASN A 36 -0.88 -21.73 4.08
CA ASN A 36 0.54 -21.83 4.39
C ASN A 36 1.00 -20.59 5.17
N GLU A 37 1.34 -20.79 6.43
CA GLU A 37 1.83 -19.75 7.36
C GLU A 37 3.06 -19.01 6.81
N LEU A 38 3.95 -19.68 6.07
CA LEU A 38 5.12 -19.04 5.46
C LEU A 38 4.74 -18.10 4.31
N LEU A 39 3.71 -18.45 3.53
CA LEU A 39 3.21 -17.56 2.48
C LEU A 39 2.51 -16.35 3.08
N LEU A 40 1.68 -16.56 4.10
CA LEU A 40 1.04 -15.46 4.84
C LEU A 40 2.09 -14.55 5.49
N LEU A 41 3.16 -15.11 6.07
CA LEU A 41 4.27 -14.36 6.66
C LEU A 41 5.00 -13.54 5.59
N SER A 42 5.24 -14.13 4.42
CA SER A 42 5.87 -13.46 3.29
C SER A 42 5.03 -12.27 2.81
N ALA A 43 3.72 -12.44 2.67
CA ALA A 43 2.80 -11.36 2.31
C ALA A 43 2.75 -10.26 3.37
N LEU A 44 2.64 -10.62 4.66
CA LEU A 44 2.66 -9.64 5.76
C LEU A 44 3.97 -8.84 5.81
N THR A 45 5.09 -9.53 5.64
CA THR A 45 6.42 -8.91 5.58
C THR A 45 6.50 -7.96 4.38
N CYS A 46 6.03 -8.41 3.21
CA CYS A 46 5.97 -7.61 1.98
C CYS A 46 5.17 -6.31 2.21
N ILE A 47 3.96 -6.40 2.79
CA ILE A 47 3.14 -5.23 3.14
C ILE A 47 3.90 -4.27 4.05
N CYS A 48 4.48 -4.80 5.13
CA CYS A 48 5.20 -4.00 6.13
C CYS A 48 6.40 -3.28 5.50
N GLU A 49 7.21 -3.99 4.71
CA GLU A 49 8.38 -3.44 4.05
C GLU A 49 8.02 -2.42 2.97
N SER A 50 6.99 -2.68 2.16
CA SER A 50 6.49 -1.74 1.15
C SER A 50 5.96 -0.46 1.79
N LEU A 51 5.22 -0.54 2.90
CA LEU A 51 4.78 0.63 3.68
C LEU A 51 5.97 1.40 4.24
N CYS A 52 6.94 0.72 4.84
CA CYS A 52 8.15 1.35 5.35
C CYS A 52 8.96 2.03 4.24
N HIS A 53 9.00 1.46 3.04
CA HIS A 53 9.71 2.03 1.92
C HIS A 53 9.01 3.30 1.40
N MET A 54 7.71 3.19 1.11
CA MET A 54 6.92 4.28 0.52
C MET A 54 6.74 5.46 1.49
N LEU A 55 6.64 5.21 2.79
CA LEU A 55 6.56 6.24 3.84
C LEU A 55 7.94 6.69 4.36
N ARG A 56 9.01 6.41 3.61
CA ARG A 56 10.39 6.88 3.92
C ARG A 56 10.86 6.51 5.33
N GLN A 57 10.53 5.30 5.77
CA GLN A 57 10.86 4.73 7.09
C GLN A 57 10.19 5.40 8.29
N ASN A 58 9.31 6.38 8.09
CA ASN A 58 8.51 6.95 9.16
C ASN A 58 7.09 6.39 9.06
N VAL A 59 6.90 5.18 9.60
CA VAL A 59 5.57 4.57 9.71
C VAL A 59 5.09 4.76 11.14
N ASP A 60 4.29 5.79 11.34
CA ASP A 60 3.52 6.03 12.55
C ASP A 60 2.03 6.15 12.20
N ARG A 61 1.15 6.06 13.21
CA ARG A 61 -0.30 6.09 12.98
C ARG A 61 -0.73 7.30 12.13
N SER A 62 -0.16 8.47 12.36
CA SER A 62 -0.51 9.70 11.65
C SER A 62 -0.11 9.64 10.18
N SER A 63 1.15 9.28 9.88
CA SER A 63 1.64 9.17 8.50
C SER A 63 0.91 8.09 7.70
N LEU A 64 0.56 6.95 8.30
CA LEU A 64 -0.24 5.94 7.61
C LEU A 64 -1.64 6.48 7.28
N LEU A 65 -2.29 7.15 8.23
CA LEU A 65 -3.62 7.74 8.03
C LEU A 65 -3.64 8.84 6.97
N GLU A 66 -2.58 9.64 6.89
CA GLU A 66 -2.42 10.67 5.85
C GLU A 66 -2.19 10.08 4.46
N ASN A 67 -1.66 8.86 4.37
CA ASN A 67 -1.30 8.18 3.12
C ASN A 67 -2.11 6.88 2.91
N MET A 68 -3.35 6.83 3.38
CA MET A 68 -4.18 5.61 3.30
C MET A 68 -4.40 5.14 1.86
N ASP A 69 -4.56 6.06 0.91
CA ASP A 69 -4.75 5.71 -0.51
C ASP A 69 -3.55 4.91 -1.04
N LEU A 70 -2.33 5.29 -0.63
CA LEU A 70 -1.11 4.58 -0.99
C LEU A 70 -1.03 3.21 -0.29
N ALA A 71 -1.45 3.13 0.97
CA ALA A 71 -1.53 1.86 1.69
C ALA A 71 -2.49 0.88 1.02
N TRP A 72 -3.64 1.35 0.53
CA TRP A 72 -4.59 0.54 -0.24
C TRP A 72 -4.01 0.09 -1.58
N LEU A 73 -3.33 0.97 -2.31
CA LEU A 73 -2.64 0.60 -3.55
C LEU A 73 -1.58 -0.49 -3.34
N ILE A 74 -0.83 -0.43 -2.23
CA ILE A 74 0.11 -1.47 -1.84
C ILE A 74 -0.62 -2.80 -1.58
N LEU A 75 -1.72 -2.76 -0.85
CA LEU A 75 -2.50 -3.96 -0.55
C LEU A 75 -3.04 -4.61 -1.82
N ASP A 76 -3.62 -3.83 -2.74
CA ASP A 76 -4.18 -4.33 -4.01
C ASP A 76 -3.11 -4.94 -4.94
N GLU A 77 -1.87 -4.45 -4.88
CA GLU A 77 -0.77 -5.02 -5.67
C GLU A 77 -0.24 -6.33 -5.08
N ILE A 78 -0.35 -6.52 -3.76
CA ILE A 78 0.16 -7.70 -3.04
C ILE A 78 -0.88 -8.82 -3.00
N ILE A 79 -2.15 -8.49 -2.71
CA ILE A 79 -3.22 -9.45 -2.50
C ILE A 79 -4.45 -9.03 -3.31
N ASP A 80 -4.92 -9.92 -4.19
CA ASP A 80 -6.16 -9.74 -4.94
C ASP A 80 -7.13 -10.88 -4.63
N HIS A 81 -8.33 -10.53 -4.13
CA HIS A 81 -9.38 -11.48 -3.76
C HIS A 81 -8.92 -12.68 -2.89
N GLY A 82 -7.94 -12.46 -2.00
CA GLY A 82 -7.37 -13.49 -1.13
C GLY A 82 -6.24 -14.32 -1.77
N VAL A 83 -5.86 -14.02 -3.01
CA VAL A 83 -4.70 -14.60 -3.68
C VAL A 83 -3.51 -13.66 -3.53
N ILE A 84 -2.39 -14.17 -3.03
CA ILE A 84 -1.13 -13.42 -2.97
C ILE A 84 -0.53 -13.37 -4.38
N LEU A 85 -0.46 -12.16 -4.95
CA LEU A 85 0.08 -11.91 -6.29
C LEU A 85 1.59 -11.65 -6.28
N GLU A 86 2.07 -10.93 -5.26
CA GLU A 86 3.46 -10.52 -5.13
C GLU A 86 3.90 -10.63 -3.67
N SER A 87 5.10 -11.16 -3.45
CA SER A 87 5.65 -11.39 -2.11
C SER A 87 6.97 -10.65 -1.88
N GLU A 88 7.46 -9.92 -2.88
CA GLU A 88 8.69 -9.13 -2.79
C GLU A 88 8.38 -7.63 -2.80
N SER A 89 8.71 -6.97 -1.69
CA SER A 89 8.40 -5.54 -1.46
C SER A 89 9.05 -4.61 -2.49
N GLU A 90 10.26 -4.93 -2.97
CA GLU A 90 10.96 -4.16 -4.00
C GLU A 90 10.18 -4.11 -5.33
N LYS A 91 9.57 -5.22 -5.74
CA LYS A 91 8.78 -5.29 -6.98
C LYS A 91 7.49 -4.48 -6.86
N VAL A 92 6.81 -4.56 -5.71
CA VAL A 92 5.60 -3.79 -5.42
C VAL A 92 5.90 -2.30 -5.49
N VAL A 93 6.93 -1.84 -4.76
CA VAL A 93 7.36 -0.44 -4.74
C VAL A 93 7.72 0.04 -6.15
N GLN A 94 8.47 -0.76 -6.91
CA GLN A 94 8.84 -0.42 -8.27
C GLN A 94 7.61 -0.21 -9.16
N ARG A 95 6.64 -1.14 -9.14
CA ARG A 95 5.41 -1.04 -9.94
C ARG A 95 4.56 0.16 -9.54
N LEU A 96 4.42 0.42 -8.24
CA LEU A 96 3.68 1.58 -7.73
C LEU A 96 4.38 2.90 -8.06
N SER A 97 5.72 2.92 -8.08
CA SER A 97 6.49 4.10 -8.50
C SER A 97 6.19 4.45 -9.96
N PHE A 98 6.07 3.44 -10.84
CA PHE A 98 5.65 3.67 -12.23
C PHE A 98 4.18 4.08 -12.35
N LYS A 99 3.26 3.46 -11.60
CA LYS A 99 1.83 3.86 -11.60
C LYS A 99 1.64 5.32 -11.14
N THR A 100 2.46 5.79 -10.20
CA THR A 100 2.45 7.19 -9.74
C THR A 100 3.04 8.17 -10.77
N ILE A 101 3.85 7.68 -11.72
CA ILE A 101 4.56 8.49 -12.72
C ILE A 101 3.95 8.36 -14.13
N SER A 102 3.17 7.30 -14.43
CA SER A 102 2.79 6.93 -15.80
C SER A 102 1.31 7.04 -16.16
N GLU A 103 0.48 7.74 -15.38
CA GLU A 103 -0.79 8.23 -15.92
C GLU A 103 -0.79 9.77 -15.96
N PRO A 104 -0.95 10.40 -17.14
CA PRO A 104 -1.62 11.68 -17.18
C PRO A 104 -3.06 11.43 -16.71
N ALA A 105 -3.26 11.57 -15.41
CA ALA A 105 -4.50 12.00 -14.76
C ALA A 105 -5.82 11.45 -15.35
N PHE A 106 -6.15 10.18 -15.09
CA PHE A 106 -7.53 9.73 -15.15
C PHE A 106 -8.11 9.49 -13.75
N GLY A 107 -7.33 8.97 -12.81
CA GLY A 107 -7.76 8.79 -11.41
C GLY A 107 -8.01 10.12 -10.67
N PHE A 108 -7.12 11.10 -10.84
CA PHE A 108 -7.26 12.41 -10.19
C PHE A 108 -8.35 13.29 -10.85
N VAL A 109 -8.50 13.20 -12.18
CA VAL A 109 -9.49 14.01 -12.93
C VAL A 109 -10.93 13.58 -12.66
N LEU A 110 -11.17 12.27 -12.47
CA LEU A 110 -12.50 11.80 -12.06
C LEU A 110 -12.85 12.30 -10.66
N PHE A 111 -11.86 12.38 -9.75
CA PHE A 111 -12.05 12.89 -8.40
C PHE A 111 -12.33 14.41 -8.40
N ASP A 112 -11.62 15.20 -9.20
CA ASP A 112 -11.90 16.65 -9.39
C ASP A 112 -13.27 16.91 -10.02
N TYR A 113 -13.71 16.02 -10.92
CA TYR A 113 -15.04 16.09 -11.55
C TYR A 113 -16.16 15.71 -10.57
N LEU A 114 -15.95 14.70 -9.71
CA LEU A 114 -16.92 14.27 -8.69
C LEU A 114 -16.98 15.24 -7.50
N THR A 115 -15.88 15.95 -7.21
CA THR A 115 -15.78 16.92 -6.09
C THR A 115 -15.93 18.38 -6.54
N GLY A 116 -16.19 18.63 -7.83
CA GLY A 116 -16.60 19.93 -8.37
C GLY A 116 -15.56 21.04 -8.28
N SER A 117 -14.27 20.71 -8.16
CA SER A 117 -13.21 21.69 -7.89
C SER A 117 -12.39 22.13 -9.12
N GLY A 118 -12.68 21.62 -10.32
CA GLY A 118 -11.94 21.96 -11.56
C GLY A 118 -12.60 23.06 -12.40
N ASP A 119 -12.06 24.28 -12.38
CA ASP A 119 -12.38 25.34 -13.34
C ASP A 119 -11.57 25.15 -14.65
N PRO A 120 -12.19 24.92 -15.82
CA PRO A 120 -11.50 24.44 -17.03
C PRO A 120 -10.82 25.55 -17.88
N SER A 121 -10.53 26.73 -17.33
CA SER A 121 -10.23 27.91 -18.16
C SER A 121 -8.76 28.28 -18.44
N ASP A 122 -7.74 27.47 -18.10
CA ASP A 122 -6.33 27.94 -18.23
C ASP A 122 -5.36 27.03 -19.03
N THR A 123 -5.82 26.45 -20.14
CA THR A 123 -4.93 25.69 -21.07
C THR A 123 -4.90 26.23 -22.51
N ARG A 124 -5.38 27.46 -22.76
CA ARG A 124 -5.54 27.97 -24.15
C ARG A 124 -4.75 29.22 -24.55
N LYS A 125 -3.77 29.70 -23.77
CA LYS A 125 -3.07 30.96 -24.11
C LYS A 125 -1.56 30.91 -24.28
N ARG A 126 -0.92 29.73 -24.44
CA ARG A 126 0.55 29.67 -24.63
C ARG A 126 1.07 29.15 -25.97
N THR A 127 0.22 28.88 -26.95
CA THR A 127 0.66 28.36 -28.26
C THR A 127 0.47 29.32 -29.44
N GLU A 128 -0.02 30.54 -29.23
CA GLU A 128 -0.10 31.54 -30.28
C GLU A 128 0.29 32.91 -29.71
N LEU A 129 1.56 33.30 -29.93
CA LEU A 129 2.01 34.61 -30.42
C LEU A 129 3.50 34.82 -30.06
N GLU A 130 4.29 34.93 -31.14
CA GLU A 130 5.65 35.49 -31.27
C GLU A 130 6.87 34.72 -30.73
#